data_AF-A0ABD0C5C5-F1
#
_entry.id   AF-A0ABD0C5C5-F1
#
_cell.length_a   1.000
_cell.length_b   1.000
_cell.length_c   1.000
_cell.angle_alpha   90.00
_cell.angle_beta   90.00
_cell.angle_gamma   90.00
#
_symmetry.space_group_name_H-M   'P 1'
#
loop_
_entity.id
_entity.type
_entity.pdbx_description
1 polymer ?
#
loop_
_entity_poly.entity_id
_entity_poly.type
_entity_poly.pdbx_seq_one_letter_code
_entity_poly.pdbx_strand_id
1 'polypeptide(L)'
;MQGTWYSYDRDAHDGKKITFGAHTVNGKIKNQKKFGQVTKNWMSGKTTTMKNDTFYEIDSWVTFEKWSLYRVTPQTINSQKQNILVYTSRYDGGNYYRSKKLAKQMKDYKFGKVNYTM
;
A
#
# COMPACT_ATOMS: atom_id res chain seq x y z
N MET A 1 4.85 5.08 -5.32
CA MET A 1 4.65 4.51 -3.97
C MET A 1 5.81 4.74 -3.00
N GLN A 2 7.04 5.05 -3.46
CA GLN A 2 8.22 5.19 -2.59
C GLN A 2 7.99 6.10 -1.37
N GLY A 3 8.62 5.77 -0.25
CA GLY A 3 8.58 6.46 1.04
C GLY A 3 7.69 5.75 2.06
N THR A 4 7.61 6.34 3.25
CA THR A 4 6.85 5.78 4.38
C THR A 4 5.41 6.25 4.37
N TRP A 5 4.52 5.36 4.76
CA TRP A 5 3.08 5.55 4.87
C TRP A 5 2.61 5.01 6.21
N TYR A 6 1.67 5.69 6.85
CA TYR A 6 1.13 5.38 8.17
C TYR A 6 -0.36 5.09 8.07
N SER A 7 -0.83 4.05 8.75
CA SER A 7 -2.27 3.80 8.90
C SER A 7 -2.64 3.70 10.37
N TYR A 8 -3.84 4.20 10.66
CA TYR A 8 -4.60 3.95 11.90
C TYR A 8 -6.00 3.43 11.56
N ASP A 9 -6.19 3.01 10.31
CA ASP A 9 -7.43 2.40 9.85
C ASP A 9 -7.42 0.93 10.30
N ARG A 10 -8.48 0.51 10.97
CA ARG A 10 -8.64 -0.87 11.45
C ARG A 10 -8.52 -1.88 10.33
N ASP A 11 -9.00 -1.53 9.15
CA ASP A 11 -9.03 -2.37 7.95
C ASP A 11 -7.74 -2.25 7.14
N ALA A 12 -6.77 -1.42 7.56
CA ALA A 12 -5.48 -1.27 6.90
C ALA A 12 -4.32 -1.28 7.90
N HIS A 13 -4.41 -2.20 8.86
CA HIS A 13 -3.39 -2.47 9.87
C HIS A 13 -3.20 -1.29 10.86
N ASP A 14 -4.16 -1.10 11.78
CA ASP A 14 -4.18 -0.05 12.81
C ASP A 14 -2.83 0.13 13.50
N GLY A 15 -2.33 1.37 13.50
CA GLY A 15 -1.08 1.77 14.13
C GLY A 15 0.19 1.30 13.41
N LYS A 16 0.09 0.68 12.22
CA LYS A 16 1.25 0.22 11.44
C LYS A 16 1.73 1.28 10.45
N LYS A 17 2.96 1.05 9.98
CA LYS A 17 3.57 1.79 8.87
C LYS A 17 4.10 0.82 7.82
N ILE A 18 4.11 1.27 6.58
CA ILE A 18 4.76 0.58 5.46
C ILE A 18 5.69 1.55 4.75
N THR A 19 6.91 1.10 4.46
CA THR A 19 7.93 1.88 3.78
C THR A 19 8.29 1.19 2.47
N PHE A 20 8.03 1.87 1.36
CA PHE A 20 8.48 1.46 0.04
C PHE A 20 9.84 2.13 -0.24
N GLY A 21 10.92 1.36 -0.26
CA GLY A 21 12.20 1.80 -0.80
C GLY A 21 12.19 1.80 -2.33
N ALA A 22 13.33 2.15 -2.94
CA ALA A 22 13.48 2.02 -4.40
C ALA A 22 13.38 0.56 -4.87
N HIS A 23 13.85 -0.38 -4.03
CA HIS A 23 13.90 -1.82 -4.33
C HIS A 23 13.47 -2.70 -3.15
N THR A 24 12.92 -2.13 -2.08
CA THR A 24 12.63 -2.84 -0.82
C THR A 24 11.26 -2.47 -0.29
N VAL A 25 10.66 -3.36 0.51
CA VAL A 25 9.50 -3.03 1.35
C VAL A 25 9.88 -3.30 2.80
N ASN A 26 9.70 -2.31 3.68
CA ASN A 26 10.08 -2.34 5.10
C ASN A 26 11.53 -2.80 5.35
N GLY A 27 12.46 -2.50 4.44
CA GLY A 27 13.89 -2.78 4.61
C GLY A 27 14.30 -4.25 4.48
N LYS A 28 13.42 -5.16 4.06
CA LYS A 28 13.76 -6.59 3.86
C LYS A 28 14.23 -6.87 2.41
N ILE A 29 15.47 -7.34 2.23
CA ILE A 29 15.98 -8.21 1.13
C ILE A 29 16.99 -9.18 1.78
N LYS A 30 16.86 -10.50 1.61
CA LYS A 30 17.69 -11.48 2.36
C LYS A 30 18.72 -12.30 1.56
N ASN A 31 18.57 -12.57 0.25
CA ASN A 31 19.65 -13.21 -0.54
C ASN A 31 19.43 -13.07 -2.06
N GLN A 32 20.34 -12.37 -2.72
CA GLN A 32 20.10 -11.68 -4.00
C GLN A 32 20.84 -12.28 -5.21
N LYS A 33 21.88 -13.12 -5.00
CA LYS A 33 22.78 -13.58 -6.09
C LYS A 33 22.11 -14.45 -7.16
N LYS A 34 21.17 -15.33 -6.78
CA LYS A 34 20.33 -16.13 -7.71
C LYS A 34 19.16 -15.32 -8.31
N PHE A 35 18.85 -14.19 -7.68
CA PHE A 35 17.70 -13.32 -7.96
C PHE A 35 18.02 -12.25 -9.02
N GLY A 36 19.31 -12.01 -9.32
CA GLY A 36 19.80 -10.99 -10.24
C GLY A 36 20.06 -11.43 -11.70
N GLN A 37 19.97 -12.72 -12.04
CA GLN A 37 20.25 -13.18 -13.43
C GLN A 37 19.02 -13.21 -14.35
N VAL A 38 17.80 -13.16 -13.81
CA VAL A 38 16.53 -13.44 -14.54
C VAL A 38 15.65 -12.19 -14.69
N THR A 39 16.08 -11.04 -14.18
CA THR A 39 15.20 -9.88 -14.00
C THR A 39 14.83 -9.19 -15.31
N LYS A 40 13.66 -9.53 -15.85
CA LYS A 40 12.70 -8.52 -16.33
C LYS A 40 11.54 -8.44 -15.33
N ASN A 41 11.53 -7.34 -14.55
CA ASN A 41 10.42 -6.75 -13.78
C ASN A 41 10.21 -7.12 -12.28
N TRP A 42 10.65 -6.20 -11.41
CA TRP A 42 10.03 -5.72 -10.14
C TRP A 42 9.40 -6.74 -9.19
N MET A 43 10.21 -7.55 -8.47
CA MET A 43 9.70 -8.59 -7.56
C MET A 43 9.90 -8.30 -6.07
N SER A 44 8.87 -7.71 -5.48
CA SER A 44 8.35 -8.11 -4.15
C SER A 44 6.82 -8.23 -4.18
N GLY A 45 6.28 -8.36 -5.40
CA GLY A 45 4.93 -7.99 -5.75
C GLY A 45 4.78 -7.74 -7.25
N LYS A 46 3.56 -7.63 -7.77
CA LYS A 46 3.28 -7.43 -9.21
C LYS A 46 2.17 -6.42 -9.41
N THR A 47 2.15 -5.76 -10.58
CA THR A 47 0.99 -4.97 -10.97
C THR A 47 -0.17 -5.88 -11.33
N THR A 48 -1.36 -5.60 -10.80
CA THR A 48 -2.61 -6.29 -11.13
C THR A 48 -3.72 -5.26 -11.36
N THR A 49 -4.65 -5.57 -12.25
CA THR A 49 -5.77 -4.67 -12.57
C THR A 49 -7.06 -5.25 -12.03
N MET A 50 -7.82 -4.44 -11.27
CA MET A 50 -9.12 -4.81 -10.71
C MET A 50 -10.07 -3.62 -10.78
N LYS A 51 -11.32 -3.84 -11.19
CA LYS A 51 -12.36 -2.79 -11.28
C LYS A 51 -11.87 -1.49 -11.95
N ASN A 52 -11.14 -1.63 -13.06
CA ASN A 52 -10.49 -0.55 -13.83
C ASN A 52 -9.34 0.20 -13.14
N ASP A 53 -8.93 -0.24 -11.95
CA ASP A 53 -7.83 0.33 -11.19
C ASP A 53 -6.59 -0.58 -11.27
N THR A 54 -5.40 0.03 -11.41
CA THR A 54 -4.13 -0.69 -11.35
C THR A 54 -3.56 -0.64 -9.93
N PHE A 55 -3.31 -1.81 -9.36
CA PHE A 55 -2.75 -2.00 -8.03
C PHE A 55 -1.37 -2.65 -8.12
N TYR A 56 -0.58 -2.44 -7.08
CA TYR A 56 0.62 -3.22 -6.79
C TYR A 56 0.30 -4.22 -5.69
N GLU A 57 0.22 -5.48 -6.06
CA GLU A 57 0.09 -6.60 -5.14
C GLU A 57 1.45 -6.87 -4.50
N ILE A 58 1.53 -6.99 -3.17
CA ILE A 58 2.74 -7.42 -2.46
C ILE A 58 2.59 -8.89 -2.06
N ASP A 59 3.66 -9.67 -2.24
CA ASP A 59 3.67 -11.09 -1.88
C ASP A 59 3.49 -11.31 -0.37
N SER A 60 2.76 -12.36 -0.02
CA SER A 60 2.36 -12.73 1.36
C SER A 60 3.48 -13.14 2.31
N TRP A 61 4.74 -13.17 1.88
CA TRP A 61 5.87 -13.38 2.78
C TRP A 61 6.46 -12.04 3.26
N VAL A 62 6.13 -10.93 2.59
CA VAL A 62 6.47 -9.56 2.97
C VAL A 62 5.36 -8.95 3.81
N THR A 63 4.10 -9.23 3.48
CA THR A 63 2.89 -8.84 4.23
C THR A 63 2.26 -10.06 4.90
N PHE A 64 1.21 -9.88 5.71
CA PHE A 64 0.60 -10.98 6.47
C PHE A 64 -0.47 -11.76 5.68
N GLU A 65 -0.80 -11.35 4.44
CA GLU A 65 -1.94 -11.89 3.68
C GLU A 65 -1.63 -12.12 2.19
N LYS A 66 -2.37 -13.05 1.57
CA LYS A 66 -2.49 -13.11 0.11
C LYS A 66 -3.34 -11.93 -0.35
N TRP A 67 -2.98 -11.32 -1.49
CA TRP A 67 -3.74 -10.22 -2.09
C TRP A 67 -3.65 -8.89 -1.36
N SER A 68 -2.50 -8.54 -0.76
CA SER A 68 -2.28 -7.18 -0.26
C SER A 68 -2.05 -6.23 -1.43
N LEU A 69 -3.10 -5.54 -1.87
CA LEU A 69 -3.09 -4.64 -3.01
C LEU A 69 -2.92 -3.19 -2.54
N TYR A 70 -2.01 -2.47 -3.18
CA TYR A 70 -1.73 -1.08 -2.86
C TYR A 70 -1.79 -0.22 -4.11
N ARG A 71 -2.40 0.96 -4.00
CA ARG A 71 -2.35 1.97 -5.06
C ARG A 71 -2.25 3.36 -4.47
N VAL A 72 -1.62 4.26 -5.23
CA VAL A 72 -1.62 5.68 -4.87
C VAL A 72 -2.81 6.34 -5.53
N THR A 73 -3.63 7.01 -4.72
CA THR A 73 -4.81 7.72 -5.20
C THR A 73 -4.74 9.18 -4.74
N PRO A 74 -4.79 10.16 -5.66
CA PRO A 74 -4.93 11.57 -5.29
C PRO A 74 -6.29 11.82 -4.64
N GLN A 75 -6.33 12.49 -3.49
CA GLN A 75 -7.53 12.90 -2.78
C GLN A 75 -7.43 14.36 -2.34
N THR A 76 -8.56 15.01 -2.10
CA THR A 76 -8.59 16.34 -1.48
C THR A 76 -8.93 16.17 0.00
N ILE A 77 -8.03 16.62 0.87
CA ILE A 77 -8.17 16.54 2.34
C ILE A 77 -7.88 17.93 2.90
N ASN A 78 -8.78 18.48 3.71
CA ASN A 78 -8.67 19.84 4.25
C ASN A 78 -8.37 20.89 3.16
N SER A 79 -9.09 20.81 2.04
CA SER A 79 -8.93 21.66 0.85
C SER A 79 -7.57 21.57 0.14
N GLN A 80 -6.72 20.60 0.47
CA GLN A 80 -5.44 20.36 -0.17
C GLN A 80 -5.43 19.03 -0.91
N LYS A 81 -4.86 19.02 -2.13
CA LYS A 81 -4.62 17.78 -2.87
C LYS A 81 -3.45 17.03 -2.23
N GLN A 82 -3.70 15.79 -1.83
CA GLN A 82 -2.70 14.91 -1.23
C GLN A 82 -2.85 13.49 -1.80
N ASN A 83 -1.72 12.80 -1.95
CA ASN A 83 -1.72 11.40 -2.31
C ASN A 83 -1.94 10.55 -1.05
N ILE A 84 -2.91 9.65 -1.11
CA ILE A 84 -3.06 8.55 -0.15
C ILE A 84 -2.57 7.25 -0.77
N LEU A 85 -2.18 6.31 0.06
CA LEU A 85 -1.94 4.94 -0.35
C LEU A 85 -3.14 4.10 0.11
N VAL A 86 -3.95 3.69 -0.85
CA VAL A 86 -5.09 2.80 -0.62
C VAL A 86 -4.54 1.38 -0.48
N TYR A 87 -4.95 0.70 0.58
CA TYR A 87 -4.79 -0.73 0.76
C TYR A 87 -6.13 -1.41 0.52
N THR A 88 -6.08 -2.51 -0.22
CA THR A 88 -7.22 -3.36 -0.52
C THR A 88 -6.77 -4.80 -0.40
N SER A 89 -7.65 -5.63 0.13
CA SER A 89 -7.55 -7.08 0.12
C SER A 89 -8.86 -7.68 -0.36
N ARG A 90 -8.96 -9.01 -0.27
CA ARG A 90 -10.20 -9.72 -0.51
C ARG A 90 -11.31 -9.35 0.49
N TYR A 91 -10.95 -9.05 1.73
CA TYR A 91 -11.91 -8.91 2.83
C TYR A 91 -12.09 -7.46 3.22
N ASP A 92 -10.96 -6.76 3.35
CA ASP A 92 -10.89 -5.46 3.98
C ASP A 92 -10.07 -4.49 3.14
N GLY A 93 -10.15 -3.20 3.47
CA GLY A 93 -9.25 -2.21 2.92
C GLY A 93 -9.40 -0.86 3.58
N GLY A 94 -8.37 -0.04 3.46
CA GLY A 94 -8.31 1.24 4.12
C GLY A 94 -7.19 2.11 3.60
N ASN A 95 -6.85 3.14 4.37
CA ASN A 95 -5.97 4.20 3.89
C ASN A 95 -4.67 4.28 4.69
N TYR A 96 -3.59 4.60 3.99
CA TYR A 96 -2.37 5.09 4.59
C TYR A 96 -2.06 6.51 4.10
N TYR A 97 -1.40 7.26 4.97
CA TYR A 97 -1.08 8.67 4.78
C TYR A 97 0.42 8.91 4.97
N ARG A 98 0.93 9.98 4.36
CA ARG A 98 2.34 10.38 4.53
C ARG A 98 2.67 10.90 5.92
N SER A 99 1.70 11.51 6.60
CA SER A 99 1.87 12.06 7.94
C SER A 99 1.20 11.16 8.97
N LYS A 100 1.93 10.80 10.02
CA LYS A 100 1.37 10.08 11.19
C LYS A 100 0.26 10.87 11.88
N LYS A 101 0.39 12.20 11.96
CA LYS A 101 -0.64 13.09 12.53
C LYS A 101 -1.92 13.02 11.70
N LEU A 102 -1.79 13.09 10.37
CA LEU A 102 -2.93 12.99 9.46
C LEU A 102 -3.58 11.60 9.53
N ALA A 103 -2.77 10.54 9.57
CA ALA A 103 -3.29 9.17 9.68
C ALA A 103 -4.15 8.97 10.93
N LYS A 104 -3.75 9.56 12.08
CA LYS A 104 -4.57 9.56 13.30
C LYS A 104 -5.87 10.36 13.15
N GLN A 105 -5.80 11.53 12.51
CA GLN A 105 -6.97 12.37 12.26
C GLN A 105 -7.99 11.67 11.36
N MET A 106 -7.51 10.93 10.36
CA MET A 106 -8.32 10.23 9.37
C MET A 106 -8.58 8.76 9.73
N LYS A 107 -8.49 8.41 11.02
CA LYS A 107 -8.72 7.05 11.50
C LYS A 107 -10.06 6.53 10.99
N ASP A 108 -10.05 5.33 10.40
CA ASP A 108 -11.20 4.61 9.84
C ASP A 108 -12.01 5.37 8.76
N TYR A 109 -11.54 6.54 8.30
CA TYR A 109 -12.25 7.32 7.30
C TYR A 109 -12.19 6.65 5.92
N LYS A 110 -13.33 6.55 5.23
CA LYS A 110 -13.42 6.00 3.87
C LYS A 110 -13.82 7.08 2.87
N PHE A 111 -13.08 7.16 1.76
CA PHE A 111 -13.44 8.04 0.65
C PHE A 111 -14.52 7.37 -0.21
N GLY A 112 -15.70 8.00 -0.38
CA GLY A 112 -16.81 7.39 -1.12
C GLY A 112 -16.54 7.07 -2.59
N LYS A 113 -15.47 7.61 -3.19
CA LYS A 113 -15.03 7.32 -4.57
C LYS A 113 -13.90 6.30 -4.65
N VAL A 114 -13.52 5.66 -3.55
CA VAL A 114 -12.44 4.68 -3.51
C VAL A 114 -13.03 3.28 -3.26
N ASN A 115 -12.66 2.34 -4.12
CA ASN A 115 -12.96 0.93 -3.91
C ASN A 115 -11.95 0.35 -2.91
N TYR A 116 -12.42 -0.05 -1.73
CA TYR A 116 -11.59 -0.59 -0.66
C TYR A 116 -11.49 -2.10 -0.65
N THR A 117 -12.42 -2.80 -1.28
CA THR A 117 -12.45 -4.27 -1.34
C THR A 117 -12.50 -4.74 -2.79
N MET A 118 -11.97 -5.95 -2.99
CA MET A 118 -12.03 -6.66 -4.28
C MET A 118 -13.45 -6.89 -4.77
#